data_AF-A0A837DCD9-F1
#
_entry.id   AF-A0A837DCD9-F1
#
_cell.length_a   1.000
_cell.length_b   1.000
_cell.length_c   1.000
_cell.angle_alpha   90.00
_cell.angle_beta   90.00
_cell.angle_gamma   90.00
#
_symmetry.space_group_name_H-M   'P 1'
#
loop_
_entity.id
_entity.type
_entity.pdbx_description
1 polymer ?
#
loop_
_entity_poly.entity_id
_entity_poly.type
_entity_poly.pdbx_seq_one_letter_code
_entity_poly.pdbx_strand_id
1 'polypeptide(L)'
;MGKPIPNGDDVAKYVGAKFSSTLERVADDLDNDEPHKSTLRSFMRVGELKSDTTVTAIQVGNPPTRFFKNHSNRYSSDYRDYLLPAGSDVEYVLLGPEYAELAPTPWVSLPYTGEGLDICFWGGYATVCKILNAVNSSMKNDEMDKTAKSLADGSTELTIDVSLRTFLEERIIVLPDWLLEEISESLLDQVIDTRIVLDPEGDLKEIEMNGLLAADGNEVEIKQHYQVHEPPTEHEIPAVPSSDEVTELTTEEEVDAFYEGMAEITSERK
;
A
#
# COMPACT_ATOMS: atom_id res chain seq x y z
N MET A 1 22.99 25.61 7.91
CA MET A 1 22.77 26.73 6.98
C MET A 1 22.46 26.15 5.62
N GLY A 2 21.21 26.22 5.17
CA GLY A 2 20.78 25.71 3.87
C GLY A 2 21.33 26.60 2.75
N LYS A 3 22.00 26.01 1.76
CA LYS A 3 22.34 26.73 0.54
C LYS A 3 21.04 26.99 -0.22
N PRO A 4 20.80 28.22 -0.72
CA PRO A 4 19.66 28.47 -1.59
C PRO A 4 19.89 27.72 -2.89
N ILE A 5 18.92 26.91 -3.32
CA ILE A 5 18.98 26.24 -4.63
C ILE A 5 18.51 27.27 -5.68
N PRO A 6 19.36 27.69 -6.65
CA PRO A 6 18.94 28.57 -7.73
C PRO A 6 18.59 27.74 -8.98
N ASN A 7 17.49 28.11 -9.64
CA ASN A 7 16.93 27.61 -10.91
C ASN A 7 16.23 26.23 -10.92
N GLY A 8 15.06 26.18 -11.57
CA GLY A 8 14.14 25.04 -11.59
C GLY A 8 14.71 23.75 -12.20
N ASP A 9 15.57 23.84 -13.21
CA ASP A 9 16.20 22.65 -13.82
C ASP A 9 17.21 21.97 -12.89
N ASP A 10 17.90 22.75 -12.04
CA ASP A 10 18.83 22.23 -11.04
C ASP A 10 18.08 21.63 -9.85
N VAL A 11 16.91 22.17 -9.50
CA VAL A 11 15.95 21.56 -8.57
C VAL A 11 15.44 20.24 -9.15
N ALA A 12 14.95 20.21 -10.39
CA ALA A 12 14.42 19.01 -11.03
C ALA A 12 15.44 17.87 -11.13
N LYS A 13 16.70 18.16 -11.46
CA LYS A 13 17.78 17.15 -11.48
C LYS A 13 18.16 16.68 -10.09
N TYR A 14 18.23 17.58 -9.11
CA TYR A 14 18.54 17.22 -7.73
C TYR A 14 17.43 16.38 -7.09
N VAL A 15 16.18 16.80 -7.25
CA VAL A 15 14.98 16.08 -6.81
C VAL A 15 14.89 14.75 -7.54
N GLY A 16 15.06 14.73 -8.87
CA GLY A 16 15.06 13.51 -9.67
C GLY A 16 16.10 12.50 -9.21
N ALA A 17 17.37 12.92 -9.05
CA ALA A 17 18.43 12.02 -8.61
C ALA A 17 18.23 11.51 -7.17
N LYS A 18 17.76 12.36 -6.26
CA LYS A 18 17.45 11.96 -4.88
C LYS A 18 16.26 11.01 -4.84
N PHE A 19 15.19 11.33 -5.57
CA PHE A 19 13.99 10.51 -5.64
C PHE A 19 14.25 9.15 -6.29
N SER A 20 14.97 9.09 -7.41
CA SER A 20 15.34 7.82 -8.05
C SER A 20 16.23 6.96 -7.14
N SER A 21 17.22 7.57 -6.47
CA SER A 21 18.04 6.85 -5.47
C SER A 21 17.23 6.36 -4.28
N THR A 22 16.18 7.08 -3.90
CA THR A 22 15.24 6.66 -2.87
C THR A 22 14.36 5.52 -3.34
N LEU A 23 13.81 5.55 -4.56
CA LEU A 23 13.04 4.42 -5.08
C LEU A 23 13.87 3.13 -5.11
N GLU A 24 15.13 3.23 -5.55
CA GLU A 24 16.08 2.12 -5.52
C GLU A 24 16.30 1.62 -4.08
N ARG A 25 16.53 2.53 -3.13
CA ARG A 25 16.70 2.17 -1.71
C ARG A 25 15.44 1.65 -1.04
N VAL A 26 14.25 2.15 -1.36
CA VAL A 26 13.02 1.67 -0.75
C VAL A 26 12.70 0.26 -1.22
N ALA A 27 13.04 -0.08 -2.46
CA ALA A 27 13.00 -1.48 -2.90
C ALA A 27 13.98 -2.35 -2.10
N ASP A 28 15.19 -1.85 -1.83
CA ASP A 28 16.23 -2.57 -1.07
C ASP A 28 15.93 -2.66 0.45
N ASP A 29 15.49 -1.57 1.08
CA ASP A 29 15.19 -1.46 2.51
C ASP A 29 14.01 -2.35 2.89
N LEU A 30 13.03 -2.47 2.00
CA LEU A 30 11.86 -3.32 2.20
C LEU A 30 12.19 -4.81 2.00
N ASP A 31 13.30 -5.16 1.35
CA ASP A 31 13.77 -6.55 1.18
C ASP A 31 14.75 -7.00 2.28
N ASN A 32 15.08 -6.11 3.24
CA ASN A 32 16.13 -6.34 4.23
C ASN A 32 15.65 -7.16 5.45
N ASP A 33 16.58 -7.83 6.14
CA ASP A 33 16.33 -8.73 7.29
C ASP A 33 16.00 -7.99 8.62
N GLU A 34 15.84 -6.67 8.57
CA GLU A 34 15.58 -5.87 9.77
C GLU A 34 14.10 -5.93 10.20
N PRO A 35 13.82 -5.91 11.53
CA PRO A 35 12.45 -5.83 12.00
C PRO A 35 11.79 -4.54 11.52
N HIS A 36 10.68 -4.66 10.82
CA HIS A 36 10.01 -3.52 10.19
C HIS A 36 8.52 -3.49 10.53
N LYS A 37 8.01 -2.30 10.80
CA LYS A 37 6.59 -2.08 11.08
C LYS A 37 6.11 -0.81 10.39
N SER A 38 4.99 -0.92 9.69
CA SER A 38 4.36 0.24 9.06
C SER A 38 2.85 0.12 9.02
N THR A 39 2.19 1.26 8.82
CA THR A 39 0.75 1.32 8.54
C THR A 39 0.50 2.09 7.26
N LEU A 40 -0.44 1.63 6.44
CA LEU A 40 -1.04 2.39 5.34
C LEU A 40 -2.53 2.55 5.60
N ARG A 41 -2.98 3.76 5.90
CA ARG A 41 -4.40 4.10 5.84
C ARG A 41 -4.76 4.50 4.41
N SER A 42 -5.77 3.85 3.86
CA SER A 42 -6.25 4.09 2.50
C SER A 42 -7.72 4.49 2.54
N PHE A 43 -8.02 5.71 2.12
CA PHE A 43 -9.38 6.19 1.95
C PHE A 43 -9.58 6.69 0.52
N MET A 44 -10.71 6.30 -0.07
CA MET A 44 -11.20 6.86 -1.32
C MET A 44 -12.71 6.99 -1.31
N ARG A 45 -13.21 8.06 -1.89
CA ARG A 45 -14.63 8.27 -2.12
C ARG A 45 -14.87 8.71 -3.56
N VAL A 46 -15.87 8.12 -4.19
CA VAL A 46 -16.39 8.52 -5.50
C VAL A 46 -17.89 8.76 -5.32
N GLY A 47 -18.29 10.03 -5.40
CA GLY A 47 -19.65 10.43 -5.01
C GLY A 47 -19.96 10.08 -3.55
N GLU A 48 -20.94 9.19 -3.35
CA GLU A 48 -21.36 8.70 -2.02
C GLU A 48 -20.66 7.41 -1.59
N LEU A 49 -20.00 6.70 -2.51
CA LEU A 49 -19.36 5.40 -2.25
C LEU A 49 -17.98 5.62 -1.64
N LYS A 50 -17.65 4.89 -0.57
CA LYS A 50 -16.42 5.11 0.20
C LYS A 50 -15.72 3.81 0.53
N SER A 51 -14.42 3.77 0.34
CA SER A 51 -13.51 2.80 0.94
C SER A 51 -12.68 3.50 2.02
N ASP A 52 -12.51 2.87 3.18
CA ASP A 52 -11.61 3.32 4.24
C ASP A 52 -11.04 2.08 4.93
N THR A 53 -9.76 1.79 4.69
CA THR A 53 -9.07 0.62 5.22
C THR A 53 -7.74 1.01 5.83
N THR A 54 -7.24 0.16 6.71
CA THR A 54 -5.88 0.27 7.25
C THR A 54 -5.17 -1.06 7.03
N VAL A 55 -4.02 -1.00 6.38
CA VAL A 55 -3.06 -2.10 6.32
C VAL A 55 -1.98 -1.87 7.36
N THR A 56 -1.71 -2.84 8.23
CA THR A 56 -0.56 -2.83 9.13
C THR A 56 0.38 -3.95 8.71
N ALA A 57 1.62 -3.63 8.37
CA ALA A 57 2.64 -4.60 7.98
C ALA A 57 3.68 -4.74 9.11
N ILE A 58 4.03 -5.98 9.46
CA ILE A 58 4.98 -6.34 10.51
C ILE A 58 5.90 -7.44 9.96
N GLN A 59 7.21 -7.24 10.11
CA GLN A 59 8.25 -8.20 9.77
C GLN A 59 9.21 -8.36 10.96
N VAL A 60 9.52 -9.60 11.36
CA VAL A 60 10.50 -9.90 12.43
C VAL A 60 11.25 -11.20 12.15
N GLY A 61 12.53 -11.26 12.50
CA GLY A 61 13.35 -12.49 12.48
C GLY A 61 14.20 -12.63 11.22
N ASN A 62 15.03 -13.68 11.18
CA ASN A 62 15.86 -14.03 10.02
C ASN A 62 15.93 -15.56 9.85
N PRO A 63 15.29 -16.15 8.80
CA PRO A 63 14.47 -15.47 7.80
C PRO A 63 13.22 -14.82 8.43
N PRO A 64 12.65 -13.78 7.79
CA PRO A 64 11.55 -13.03 8.39
C PRO A 64 10.27 -13.85 8.48
N THR A 65 9.61 -13.77 9.63
CA THR A 65 8.16 -14.00 9.71
C THR A 65 7.45 -12.71 9.31
N ARG A 66 6.50 -12.81 8.39
CA ARG A 66 5.74 -11.68 7.86
C ARG A 66 4.30 -11.78 8.31
N PHE A 67 3.79 -10.69 8.85
CA PHE A 67 2.40 -10.58 9.28
C PHE A 67 1.84 -9.25 8.79
N PHE A 68 0.72 -9.28 8.08
CA PHE A 68 0.00 -8.04 7.79
C PHE A 68 -1.49 -8.16 8.08
N LYS A 69 -2.06 -7.05 8.51
CA LYS A 69 -3.47 -6.90 8.81
C LYS A 69 -4.10 -6.01 7.76
N ASN A 70 -5.27 -6.37 7.24
CA ASN A 70 -6.05 -5.52 6.33
C ASN A 70 -7.47 -5.37 6.88
N HIS A 71 -7.73 -4.23 7.53
CA HIS A 71 -8.96 -3.98 8.28
C HIS A 71 -9.75 -2.83 7.68
N SER A 72 -11.06 -2.99 7.54
CA SER A 72 -11.96 -1.87 7.25
C SER A 72 -12.07 -0.95 8.46
N ASN A 73 -11.92 0.35 8.22
CA ASN A 73 -12.19 1.38 9.23
C ASN A 73 -13.70 1.69 9.34
N ARG A 74 -14.53 1.14 8.43
CA ARG A 74 -15.99 1.33 8.41
C ARG A 74 -16.75 0.15 9.00
N TYR A 75 -16.26 -1.06 8.78
CA TYR A 75 -16.94 -2.30 9.14
C TYR A 75 -16.01 -3.20 9.95
N SER A 76 -16.21 -3.29 11.27
CA SER A 76 -15.33 -4.11 12.13
C SER A 76 -15.41 -5.62 11.85
N SER A 77 -16.40 -6.07 11.07
CA SER A 77 -16.53 -7.44 10.57
C SER A 77 -15.69 -7.71 9.31
N ASP A 78 -15.26 -6.66 8.60
CA ASP A 78 -14.49 -6.75 7.36
C ASP A 78 -13.00 -6.61 7.67
N TYR A 79 -12.36 -7.74 7.87
CA TYR A 79 -10.91 -7.82 7.99
C TYR A 79 -10.37 -9.13 7.43
N ARG A 80 -9.11 -9.09 6.99
CA ARG A 80 -8.29 -10.25 6.69
C ARG A 80 -6.90 -10.00 7.22
N ASP A 81 -6.36 -10.94 8.00
CA ASP A 81 -4.98 -10.87 8.48
C ASP A 81 -4.19 -12.04 7.90
N TYR A 82 -2.95 -11.81 7.51
CA TYR A 82 -2.15 -12.75 6.75
C TYR A 82 -0.83 -12.99 7.48
N LEU A 83 -0.53 -14.25 7.75
CA LEU A 83 0.67 -14.69 8.45
C LEU A 83 1.46 -15.64 7.54
N LEU A 84 2.69 -15.28 7.24
CA LEU A 84 3.69 -16.14 6.60
C LEU A 84 4.80 -16.41 7.62
N PRO A 85 4.82 -17.59 8.27
CA PRO A 85 5.89 -17.99 9.17
C PRO A 85 7.24 -18.07 8.44
N ALA A 86 8.31 -17.76 9.14
CA ALA A 86 9.67 -17.85 8.62
C ALA A 86 9.98 -19.22 8.00
N GLY A 87 10.34 -19.23 6.71
CA GLY A 87 10.70 -20.45 5.96
C GLY A 87 9.52 -21.37 5.62
N SER A 88 8.28 -20.91 5.79
CA SER A 88 7.06 -21.65 5.43
C SER A 88 6.78 -21.56 3.93
N ASP A 89 6.31 -22.65 3.35
CA ASP A 89 5.69 -22.72 2.01
C ASP A 89 4.18 -22.49 2.07
N VAL A 90 3.65 -22.15 3.23
CA VAL A 90 2.23 -21.90 3.50
C VAL A 90 2.04 -20.52 4.12
N GLU A 91 1.08 -19.77 3.58
CA GLU A 91 0.52 -18.56 4.18
C GLU A 91 -0.81 -18.88 4.87
N TYR A 92 -1.08 -18.24 6.01
CA TYR A 92 -2.32 -18.34 6.75
C TYR A 92 -3.12 -17.05 6.66
N VAL A 93 -4.41 -17.14 6.38
CA VAL A 93 -5.34 -16.00 6.32
C VAL A 93 -6.38 -16.15 7.42
N LEU A 94 -6.43 -15.22 8.37
CA LEU A 94 -7.50 -15.08 9.33
C LEU A 94 -8.63 -14.27 8.71
N LEU A 95 -9.83 -14.86 8.69
CA LEU A 95 -11.02 -14.27 8.11
C LEU A 95 -11.88 -13.54 9.15
N GLY A 96 -12.25 -12.31 8.81
CA GLY A 96 -13.30 -11.59 9.53
C GLY A 96 -14.70 -12.15 9.26
N PRO A 97 -15.69 -11.81 10.11
CA PRO A 97 -17.05 -12.31 9.98
C PRO A 97 -17.72 -12.14 8.60
N GLU A 98 -17.37 -11.11 7.82
CA GLU A 98 -17.90 -10.95 6.45
C GLU A 98 -17.47 -12.09 5.51
N TYR A 99 -16.35 -12.75 5.80
CA TYR A 99 -15.76 -13.81 4.97
C TYR A 99 -16.03 -15.22 5.52
N ALA A 100 -16.86 -15.34 6.57
CA ALA A 100 -17.08 -16.60 7.28
C ALA A 100 -17.72 -17.71 6.42
N GLU A 101 -18.35 -17.37 5.29
CA GLU A 101 -18.91 -18.36 4.36
C GLU A 101 -17.84 -18.96 3.42
N LEU A 102 -16.66 -18.36 3.32
CA LEU A 102 -15.58 -18.83 2.43
C LEU A 102 -14.87 -20.07 2.96
N ALA A 103 -14.90 -20.31 4.28
CA ALA A 103 -14.27 -21.46 4.91
C ALA A 103 -14.98 -21.86 6.21
N PRO A 104 -15.00 -23.16 6.58
CA PRO A 104 -15.64 -23.63 7.82
C PRO A 104 -14.89 -23.23 9.09
N THR A 105 -13.64 -22.76 9.01
CA THR A 105 -12.83 -22.32 10.15
C THR A 105 -12.37 -20.86 9.98
N PRO A 106 -11.98 -20.18 11.08
CA PRO A 106 -11.54 -18.78 11.00
C PRO A 106 -10.24 -18.59 10.22
N TRP A 107 -9.33 -19.57 10.27
CA TRP A 107 -8.09 -19.53 9.49
C TRP A 107 -8.21 -20.38 8.24
N VAL A 108 -7.62 -19.89 7.17
CA VAL A 108 -7.39 -20.61 5.91
C VAL A 108 -5.89 -20.72 5.71
N SER A 109 -5.40 -21.84 5.21
CA SER A 109 -4.00 -22.00 4.80
C SER A 109 -3.94 -22.28 3.30
N LEU A 110 -2.97 -21.68 2.63
CA LEU A 110 -2.77 -21.78 1.19
C LEU A 110 -1.28 -21.83 0.85
N PRO A 111 -0.89 -22.44 -0.29
CA PRO A 111 0.49 -22.41 -0.75
C PRO A 111 0.98 -20.97 -0.97
N TYR A 112 2.15 -20.66 -0.44
CA TYR A 112 2.80 -19.36 -0.66
C TYR A 112 3.51 -19.35 -2.01
N THR A 113 3.11 -18.42 -2.88
CA THR A 113 3.64 -18.29 -4.25
C THR A 113 4.62 -17.13 -4.41
N GLY A 114 4.95 -16.44 -3.32
CA GLY A 114 5.85 -15.28 -3.34
C GLY A 114 7.34 -15.61 -3.20
N GLU A 115 7.72 -16.89 -3.19
CA GLU A 115 9.13 -17.28 -3.03
C GLU A 115 9.99 -16.71 -4.18
N GLY A 116 11.04 -15.97 -3.82
CA GLY A 116 11.95 -15.34 -4.78
C GLY A 116 11.39 -14.11 -5.51
N LEU A 117 10.19 -13.66 -5.16
CA LEU A 117 9.64 -12.37 -5.59
C LEU A 117 10.07 -11.26 -4.65
N ASP A 118 10.09 -10.02 -5.15
CA ASP A 118 10.40 -8.85 -4.35
C ASP A 118 9.29 -8.56 -3.31
N ILE A 119 9.61 -7.69 -2.36
CA ILE A 119 8.70 -7.27 -1.29
C ILE A 119 7.41 -6.59 -1.80
N CYS A 120 7.38 -6.08 -3.04
CA CYS A 120 6.17 -5.50 -3.62
C CYS A 120 5.12 -6.55 -3.98
N PHE A 121 5.48 -7.84 -4.00
CA PHE A 121 4.52 -8.94 -4.03
C PHE A 121 3.79 -9.11 -2.70
N TRP A 122 4.41 -8.75 -1.57
CA TRP A 122 3.82 -8.94 -0.25
C TRP A 122 2.70 -7.92 0.01
N GLY A 123 1.52 -8.41 0.42
CA GLY A 123 0.32 -7.58 0.61
C GLY A 123 0.48 -6.42 1.59
N GLY A 124 1.40 -6.53 2.56
CA GLY A 124 1.74 -5.45 3.49
C GLY A 124 2.35 -4.21 2.82
N TYR A 125 3.03 -4.37 1.67
CA TYR A 125 3.71 -3.30 0.94
C TYR A 125 3.24 -3.10 -0.51
N ALA A 126 2.44 -4.00 -1.06
CA ALA A 126 1.98 -3.94 -2.44
C ALA A 126 1.41 -2.56 -2.85
N THR A 127 0.58 -1.95 -2.01
CA THR A 127 0.03 -0.61 -2.29
C THR A 127 1.07 0.49 -2.18
N VAL A 128 2.00 0.40 -1.23
CA VAL A 128 3.10 1.37 -1.10
C VAL A 128 3.98 1.34 -2.36
N CYS A 129 4.32 0.15 -2.84
CA CYS A 129 5.06 0.01 -4.10
C CYS A 129 4.32 0.61 -5.30
N LYS A 130 3.00 0.44 -5.39
CA LYS A 130 2.19 1.08 -6.43
C LYS A 130 2.19 2.60 -6.32
N ILE A 131 2.14 3.16 -5.11
CA ILE A 131 2.27 4.61 -4.90
C ILE A 131 3.63 5.09 -5.41
N LEU A 132 4.71 4.39 -5.05
CA LEU A 132 6.06 4.72 -5.49
C LEU A 132 6.22 4.61 -7.01
N ASN A 133 5.61 3.61 -7.65
CA ASN A 133 5.54 3.49 -9.10
C ASN A 133 4.78 4.66 -9.75
N ALA A 134 3.63 5.04 -9.20
CA ALA A 134 2.86 6.20 -9.68
C ALA A 134 3.67 7.48 -9.59
N VAL A 135 4.39 7.69 -8.50
CA VAL A 135 5.27 8.84 -8.35
C VAL A 135 6.42 8.78 -9.35
N ASN A 136 7.05 7.62 -9.57
CA ASN A 136 8.08 7.44 -10.58
C ASN A 136 7.57 7.76 -12.00
N SER A 137 6.34 7.35 -12.31
CA SER A 137 5.65 7.66 -13.56
C SER A 137 5.40 9.17 -13.69
N SER A 138 4.91 9.83 -12.64
CA SER A 138 4.73 11.30 -12.59
C SER A 138 6.04 12.08 -12.74
N MET A 139 7.14 11.59 -12.18
CA MET A 139 8.45 12.26 -12.26
C MET A 139 8.97 12.41 -13.69
N LYS A 140 8.58 11.49 -14.58
CA LYS A 140 8.93 11.52 -16.01
C LYS A 140 8.13 12.56 -16.80
N ASN A 141 7.08 13.13 -16.21
CA ASN A 141 6.30 14.22 -16.77
C ASN A 141 6.88 15.57 -16.29
N ASP A 142 7.29 16.41 -17.24
CA ASP A 142 7.85 17.73 -16.94
C ASP A 142 6.78 18.77 -16.56
N GLU A 143 5.50 18.47 -16.77
CA GLU A 143 4.38 19.35 -16.41
C GLU A 143 3.91 19.19 -14.96
N MET A 144 4.35 18.13 -14.26
CA MET A 144 3.97 17.91 -12.86
C MET A 144 4.82 18.78 -11.92
N ASP A 145 4.17 19.47 -11.00
CA ASP A 145 4.85 20.24 -9.96
C ASP A 145 5.62 19.28 -9.04
N LYS A 146 6.88 19.63 -8.79
CA LYS A 146 7.80 18.82 -7.97
C LYS A 146 8.76 19.68 -7.17
N THR A 147 8.89 19.38 -5.88
CA THR A 147 9.79 20.09 -4.97
C THR A 147 10.51 19.13 -4.03
N ALA A 148 11.67 19.56 -3.53
CA ALA A 148 12.36 18.87 -2.46
C ALA A 148 12.93 19.89 -1.48
N LYS A 149 12.91 19.54 -0.19
CA LYS A 149 13.56 20.33 0.85
C LYS A 149 14.12 19.44 1.95
N SER A 150 15.23 19.87 2.53
CA SER A 150 15.75 19.28 3.77
C SER A 150 15.05 19.89 4.97
N LEU A 151 14.69 19.07 5.94
CA LEU A 151 14.10 19.47 7.21
C LEU A 151 15.17 19.69 8.28
N ALA A 152 14.76 20.24 9.42
CA ALA A 152 15.68 20.67 10.48
C ALA A 152 16.39 19.50 11.19
N ASP A 153 15.78 18.32 11.19
CA ASP A 153 16.29 17.07 11.77
C ASP A 153 17.19 16.27 10.81
N GLY A 154 17.40 16.76 9.58
CA GLY A 154 18.20 16.09 8.56
C GLY A 154 17.39 15.24 7.58
N SER A 155 16.10 15.04 7.84
CA SER A 155 15.18 14.34 6.93
C SER A 155 14.98 15.12 5.62
N THR A 156 14.51 14.42 4.60
CA THR A 156 14.18 15.01 3.30
C THR A 156 12.69 14.90 3.02
N GLU A 157 12.06 16.01 2.65
CA GLU A 157 10.68 16.02 2.18
C GLU A 157 10.67 16.25 0.66
N LEU A 158 9.91 15.42 -0.03
CA LEU A 158 9.69 15.43 -1.48
C LEU A 158 8.19 15.64 -1.70
N THR A 159 7.83 16.57 -2.57
CA THR A 159 6.43 16.80 -2.96
C THR A 159 6.32 16.69 -4.46
N ILE A 160 5.28 16.00 -4.92
CA ILE A 160 5.00 15.77 -6.34
C ILE A 160 3.51 15.58 -6.56
N ASP A 161 3.02 16.09 -7.67
CA ASP A 161 1.66 15.83 -8.12
C ASP A 161 1.52 14.48 -8.83
N VAL A 162 0.47 13.74 -8.47
CA VAL A 162 0.08 12.49 -9.15
C VAL A 162 -1.31 12.68 -9.74
N SER A 163 -1.46 12.55 -11.05
CA SER A 163 -2.78 12.64 -11.67
C SER A 163 -3.70 11.52 -11.19
N LEU A 164 -5.01 11.76 -11.13
CA LEU A 164 -5.99 10.71 -10.83
C LEU A 164 -5.89 9.55 -11.83
N ARG A 165 -5.59 9.86 -13.10
CA ARG A 165 -5.33 8.85 -14.14
C ARG A 165 -4.19 7.91 -13.74
N THR A 166 -3.02 8.46 -13.41
CA THR A 166 -1.86 7.66 -12.98
C THR A 166 -2.17 6.86 -11.72
N PHE A 167 -2.90 7.46 -10.77
CA PHE A 167 -3.32 6.77 -9.54
C PHE A 167 -4.16 5.51 -9.83
N LEU A 168 -5.10 5.60 -10.78
CA LEU A 168 -5.97 4.50 -11.18
C LEU A 168 -5.25 3.48 -12.07
N GLU A 169 -4.40 3.92 -13.00
CA GLU A 169 -3.60 3.07 -13.89
C GLU A 169 -2.62 2.18 -13.12
N GLU A 170 -1.97 2.74 -12.09
CA GLU A 170 -1.06 2.01 -11.19
C GLU A 170 -1.81 1.19 -10.12
N ARG A 171 -3.16 1.24 -10.14
CA ARG A 171 -4.06 0.45 -9.29
C ARG A 171 -3.76 0.60 -7.79
N ILE A 172 -3.40 1.81 -7.35
CA ILE A 172 -3.16 2.12 -5.92
C ILE A 172 -4.38 1.73 -5.10
N ILE A 173 -5.57 2.07 -5.62
CA ILE A 173 -6.83 1.46 -5.21
C ILE A 173 -7.45 0.80 -6.44
N VAL A 174 -7.93 -0.43 -6.25
CA VAL A 174 -8.69 -1.15 -7.27
C VAL A 174 -10.15 -0.76 -7.10
N LEU A 175 -10.73 -0.17 -8.14
CA LEU A 175 -12.15 0.09 -8.24
C LEU A 175 -12.78 -0.92 -9.20
N PRO A 176 -14.04 -1.32 -8.98
CA PRO A 176 -14.76 -2.13 -9.96
C PRO A 176 -15.01 -1.30 -11.23
N ASP A 177 -15.04 -1.97 -12.39
CA ASP A 177 -15.14 -1.33 -13.72
C ASP A 177 -16.32 -0.35 -13.81
N TRP A 178 -17.47 -0.72 -13.24
CA TRP A 178 -18.67 0.13 -13.25
C TRP A 178 -18.47 1.47 -12.52
N LEU A 179 -17.58 1.52 -11.53
CA LEU A 179 -17.28 2.76 -10.80
C LEU A 179 -16.23 3.59 -11.51
N LEU A 180 -15.28 2.94 -12.21
CA LEU A 180 -14.32 3.63 -13.07
C LEU A 180 -15.02 4.40 -14.19
N GLU A 181 -16.08 3.82 -14.76
CA GLU A 181 -16.91 4.48 -15.78
C GLU A 181 -17.66 5.73 -15.29
N GLU A 182 -17.85 5.90 -13.97
CA GLU A 182 -18.48 7.10 -13.39
C GLU A 182 -17.50 8.27 -13.23
N ILE A 183 -16.19 8.04 -13.37
CA ILE A 183 -15.17 9.08 -13.26
C ILE A 183 -15.01 9.76 -14.62
N SER A 184 -15.32 11.06 -14.68
CA SER A 184 -15.21 11.84 -15.92
C SER A 184 -13.75 12.04 -16.34
N GLU A 185 -13.51 12.19 -17.65
CA GLU A 185 -12.18 12.55 -18.18
C GLU A 185 -11.63 13.84 -17.55
N SER A 186 -12.50 14.81 -17.25
CA SER A 186 -12.14 16.06 -16.56
C SER A 186 -11.62 15.87 -15.13
N LEU A 187 -11.99 14.77 -14.46
CA LEU A 187 -11.45 14.40 -13.15
C LEU A 187 -10.12 13.66 -13.27
N LEU A 188 -9.96 12.82 -14.30
CA LEU A 188 -8.76 12.00 -14.51
C LEU A 188 -7.48 12.83 -14.63
N ASP A 189 -7.58 14.03 -15.21
CA ASP A 189 -6.43 14.92 -15.39
C ASP A 189 -6.16 15.81 -14.17
N GLN A 190 -7.00 15.77 -13.12
CA GLN A 190 -6.73 16.50 -11.88
C GLN A 190 -5.68 15.78 -11.04
N VAL A 191 -4.98 16.54 -10.21
CA VAL A 191 -3.79 16.09 -9.47
C VAL A 191 -4.09 15.84 -7.99
N ILE A 192 -3.37 14.87 -7.43
CA ILE A 192 -3.35 14.47 -6.03
C ILE A 192 -1.99 14.91 -5.47
N ASP A 193 -2.01 15.77 -4.47
CA ASP A 193 -0.80 16.23 -3.79
C ASP A 193 -0.16 15.05 -3.05
N THR A 194 1.07 14.71 -3.41
CA THR A 194 1.81 13.59 -2.82
C THR A 194 3.06 14.09 -2.13
N ARG A 195 3.16 13.82 -0.84
CA ARG A 195 4.29 14.16 0.02
C ARG A 195 4.97 12.88 0.50
N ILE A 196 6.28 12.81 0.34
CA ILE A 196 7.12 11.68 0.77
C ILE A 196 8.20 12.24 1.70
N VAL A 197 8.36 11.61 2.86
CA VAL A 197 9.39 11.95 3.83
C VAL A 197 10.35 10.79 3.98
N LEU A 198 11.64 11.12 3.91
CA LEU A 198 12.74 10.20 4.14
C LEU A 198 13.50 10.62 5.37
N ASP A 199 13.97 9.67 6.15
CA ASP A 199 14.83 9.96 7.29
C ASP A 199 16.23 10.49 6.86
N PRO A 200 17.10 10.89 7.81
CA PRO A 200 18.45 11.35 7.49
C PRO A 200 19.33 10.31 6.77
N GLU A 201 19.06 9.02 6.96
CA GLU A 201 19.74 7.88 6.34
C GLU A 201 19.28 7.65 4.90
N GLY A 202 18.13 8.23 4.52
CA GLY A 202 17.55 8.19 3.19
C GLY A 202 16.42 7.18 3.04
N ASP A 203 15.99 6.56 4.14
CA ASP A 203 15.04 5.46 4.17
C ASP A 203 13.61 6.03 4.28
N LEU A 204 12.62 5.30 3.74
CA LEU A 204 11.24 5.79 3.69
C LEU A 204 10.64 5.88 5.09
N LYS A 205 10.13 7.06 5.45
CA LYS A 205 9.48 7.30 6.75
C LYS A 205 7.97 7.47 6.64
N GLU A 206 7.51 8.22 5.64
CA GLU A 206 6.10 8.60 5.49
C GLU A 206 5.75 8.88 4.02
N ILE A 207 4.52 8.51 3.63
CA ILE A 207 3.91 8.98 2.38
C ILE A 207 2.51 9.50 2.71
N GLU A 208 2.17 10.70 2.25
CA GLU A 208 0.83 11.25 2.30
C GLU A 208 0.37 11.58 0.88
N MET A 209 -0.80 11.09 0.47
CA MET A 209 -1.46 11.52 -0.77
C MET A 209 -2.83 12.11 -0.43
N ASN A 210 -3.09 13.35 -0.81
CA ASN A 210 -4.35 14.02 -0.52
C ASN A 210 -4.92 14.68 -1.78
N GLY A 211 -6.14 14.31 -2.13
CA GLY A 211 -6.87 14.89 -3.26
C GLY A 211 -8.34 15.08 -2.92
N LEU A 212 -8.88 16.25 -3.25
CA LEU A 212 -10.31 16.51 -3.31
C LEU A 212 -10.62 17.11 -4.68
N LEU A 213 -11.03 16.24 -5.58
CA LEU A 213 -11.16 16.50 -7.01
C LEU A 213 -12.64 16.67 -7.32
N ALA A 214 -13.00 17.72 -8.05
CA ALA A 214 -14.39 17.99 -8.41
C ALA A 214 -14.49 18.49 -9.84
N ALA A 215 -15.35 17.87 -10.65
CA ALA A 215 -15.72 18.35 -11.97
C ALA A 215 -17.09 17.80 -12.37
N ASP A 216 -17.84 18.57 -13.15
CA ASP A 216 -19.11 18.14 -13.76
C ASP A 216 -20.16 17.59 -12.77
N GLY A 217 -20.10 18.04 -11.51
CA GLY A 217 -20.98 17.58 -10.43
C GLY A 217 -20.57 16.28 -9.75
N ASN A 218 -19.45 15.68 -10.17
CA ASN A 218 -18.83 14.51 -9.57
C ASN A 218 -17.66 14.92 -8.66
N GLU A 219 -17.46 14.16 -7.59
CA GLU A 219 -16.39 14.40 -6.63
C GLU A 219 -15.65 13.10 -6.31
N VAL A 220 -14.31 13.19 -6.31
CA VAL A 220 -13.41 12.12 -5.91
C VAL A 220 -12.52 12.63 -4.78
N GLU A 221 -12.54 11.95 -3.64
CA GLU A 221 -11.68 12.26 -2.50
C GLU A 221 -10.72 11.10 -2.26
N ILE A 222 -9.43 11.39 -2.13
CA ILE A 222 -8.37 10.41 -1.92
C ILE A 222 -7.54 10.86 -0.72
N LYS A 223 -7.32 9.95 0.23
CA LYS A 223 -6.42 10.13 1.37
C LYS A 223 -5.64 8.84 1.58
N GLN A 224 -4.36 8.85 1.24
CA GLN A 224 -3.43 7.78 1.56
C GLN A 224 -2.44 8.27 2.61
N HIS A 225 -2.18 7.48 3.63
CA HIS A 225 -1.17 7.80 4.63
C HIS A 225 -0.39 6.55 5.02
N TYR A 226 0.82 6.43 4.50
CA TYR A 226 1.80 5.44 4.89
C TYR A 226 2.72 6.02 5.96
N GLN A 227 3.02 5.23 6.99
CA GLN A 227 3.94 5.62 8.06
C GLN A 227 4.73 4.41 8.56
N VAL A 228 6.05 4.57 8.70
CA VAL A 228 6.93 3.65 9.41
C VAL A 228 6.90 3.93 10.90
N HIS A 229 6.86 2.86 11.69
CA HIS A 229 6.83 2.90 13.15
C HIS A 229 8.14 2.38 13.72
N GLU A 230 8.29 2.48 15.04
CA GLU A 230 9.38 1.82 15.75
C GLU A 230 9.42 0.31 15.44
N PRO A 231 10.62 -0.30 15.39
CA PRO A 231 10.79 -1.71 15.10
C PRO A 231 9.88 -2.60 15.97
N PRO A 232 9.18 -3.58 15.38
CA PRO A 232 8.28 -4.44 16.10
C PRO A 232 9.02 -5.45 16.97
N THR A 233 8.29 -6.02 17.93
CA THR A 233 8.72 -7.19 18.70
C THR A 233 8.02 -8.46 18.24
N GLU A 234 8.60 -9.63 18.52
CA GLU A 234 8.00 -10.94 18.20
C GLU A 234 6.59 -11.11 18.79
N HIS A 235 6.28 -10.42 19.90
CA HIS A 235 4.96 -10.46 20.53
C HIS A 235 3.84 -9.80 19.73
N GLU A 236 4.17 -9.03 18.69
CA GLU A 236 3.19 -8.38 17.81
C GLU A 236 2.74 -9.29 16.66
N ILE A 237 3.38 -10.45 16.50
CA ILE A 237 3.03 -11.46 15.51
C ILE A 237 2.19 -12.56 16.20
N PRO A 238 1.05 -12.96 15.61
CA PRO A 238 0.26 -14.07 16.16
C PRO A 238 1.04 -15.39 16.07
N ALA A 239 0.77 -16.31 16.99
CA ALA A 239 1.24 -17.68 16.86
C ALA A 239 0.62 -18.35 15.63
N VAL A 240 1.33 -19.33 15.06
CA VAL A 240 0.77 -20.19 14.01
C VAL A 240 -0.49 -20.88 14.56
N PRO A 241 -1.63 -20.82 13.85
CA PRO A 241 -2.87 -21.43 14.32
C PRO A 241 -2.76 -22.96 14.41
N SER A 242 -3.52 -23.58 15.30
CA SER A 242 -3.55 -25.04 15.39
C SER A 242 -4.32 -25.65 14.23
N SER A 243 -4.00 -26.88 13.85
CA SER A 243 -4.58 -27.55 12.67
C SER A 243 -6.10 -27.72 12.73
N ASP A 244 -6.70 -27.74 13.91
CA ASP A 244 -8.15 -27.81 14.11
C ASP A 244 -8.87 -26.45 13.94
N GLU A 245 -8.13 -25.35 13.84
CA GLU A 245 -8.63 -24.00 13.59
C GLU A 245 -8.44 -23.56 12.12
N VAL A 246 -7.86 -24.43 11.27
CA VAL A 246 -7.42 -24.11 9.90
C VAL A 246 -8.15 -24.95 8.86
N THR A 247 -8.63 -24.29 7.81
CA THR A 247 -9.10 -24.91 6.57
C THR A 247 -7.93 -24.90 5.60
N GLU A 248 -7.51 -26.08 5.17
CA GLU A 248 -6.39 -26.23 4.23
C GLU A 248 -6.90 -26.20 2.80
N LEU A 249 -6.35 -25.28 1.98
CA LEU A 249 -6.55 -25.24 0.53
C LEU A 249 -5.28 -25.81 -0.10
N THR A 250 -5.42 -26.89 -0.87
CA THR A 250 -4.25 -27.66 -1.37
C THR A 250 -4.16 -27.67 -2.89
N THR A 251 -5.23 -27.24 -3.57
CA THR A 251 -5.34 -27.22 -5.03
C THR A 251 -5.46 -25.80 -5.56
N GLU A 252 -5.06 -25.60 -6.81
CA GLU A 252 -5.19 -24.31 -7.50
C GLU A 252 -6.66 -23.90 -7.59
N GLU A 253 -7.56 -24.84 -7.86
CA GLU A 253 -9.00 -24.56 -7.95
C GLU A 253 -9.62 -24.12 -6.61
N GLU A 254 -9.17 -24.68 -5.48
CA GLU A 254 -9.61 -24.25 -4.15
C GLU A 254 -9.13 -22.84 -3.81
N VAL A 255 -7.88 -22.54 -4.16
CA VAL A 255 -7.27 -21.22 -3.96
C VAL A 255 -7.96 -20.17 -4.84
N ASP A 256 -8.20 -20.49 -6.11
CA ASP A 256 -8.91 -19.60 -7.04
C ASP A 256 -10.34 -19.31 -6.56
N ALA A 257 -11.11 -20.34 -6.20
CA ALA A 257 -12.46 -20.16 -5.69
C ALA A 257 -12.50 -19.32 -4.40
N PHE A 258 -11.50 -19.47 -3.53
CA PHE A 258 -11.35 -18.66 -2.33
C PHE A 258 -11.10 -17.18 -2.65
N TYR A 259 -10.19 -16.88 -3.60
CA TYR A 259 -9.91 -15.50 -4.03
C TYR A 259 -11.05 -14.88 -4.82
N GLU A 260 -11.74 -15.65 -5.67
CA GLU A 260 -12.95 -15.22 -6.39
C GLU A 260 -14.05 -14.83 -5.40
N GLY A 261 -14.34 -15.68 -4.40
CA GLY A 261 -15.32 -15.37 -3.36
C GLY A 261 -14.96 -14.13 -2.54
N MET A 262 -13.68 -13.94 -2.20
CA MET A 262 -13.22 -12.70 -1.56
C MET A 262 -13.44 -11.47 -2.47
N ALA A 263 -13.13 -11.59 -3.77
CA ALA A 263 -13.33 -10.51 -4.72
C ALA A 263 -14.81 -10.14 -4.87
N GLU A 264 -15.70 -11.14 -4.94
CA GLU A 264 -17.14 -10.93 -4.97
C GLU A 264 -17.61 -10.11 -3.76
N ILE A 265 -17.29 -10.55 -2.53
CA ILE A 265 -17.67 -9.87 -1.28
C ILE A 265 -17.17 -8.42 -1.24
N THR A 266 -15.95 -8.16 -1.75
CA THR A 266 -15.36 -6.80 -1.76
C THR A 266 -15.88 -5.90 -2.88
N SER A 267 -16.39 -6.47 -3.96
CA SER A 267 -16.94 -5.74 -5.11
C SER A 267 -18.42 -5.36 -4.93
N GLU A 268 -19.09 -5.97 -3.96
CA GLU A 268 -20.49 -5.65 -3.63
C GLU A 268 -20.64 -4.18 -3.22
N ARG A 269 -21.74 -3.58 -3.65
CA ARG A 269 -22.07 -2.18 -3.38
C ARG A 269 -22.46 -2.00 -1.90
N LYS A 270 -21.47 -1.85 -1.02
CA LYS A 270 -21.61 -1.61 0.43
C LYS A 270 -21.35 -0.14 0.84
#